data_AF-A0A970MV51-F1
#
_entry.id   AF-A0A970MV51-F1
#
_cell.length_a   1.000
_cell.length_b   1.000
_cell.length_c   1.000
_cell.angle_alpha   90.00
_cell.angle_beta   90.00
_cell.angle_gamma   90.00
#
_symmetry.space_group_name_H-M   'P 1'
#
loop_
_entity.id
_entity.type
_entity.pdbx_description
1 polymer ?
#
loop_
_entity_poly.entity_id
_entity_poly.type
_entity_poly.pdbx_seq_one_letter_code
_entity_poly.pdbx_strand_id
1 'polypeptide(L)'
;MPQVKSQNPMESRSKSAASTVIQRPTLSDARELIDKMLDYEAAALKKGVDLSSSRFTRLTSADRQLLRAELVADYIRLSSGETCGASSRSAMQAFCSKICDMSIPSHELIGTYLAAMDVVTSDEYEGQAPGLIESVRKTMPSVLQGCVDHLQDSE
;
A
#
# COMPACT_ATOMS: atom_id res chain seq x y z
N MET A 1 -42.68 20.99 48.61
CA MET A 1 -41.20 20.98 48.59
C MET A 1 -40.70 20.15 49.76
N PRO A 2 -39.85 19.14 49.49
CA PRO A 2 -38.54 19.07 50.12
C PRO A 2 -37.41 18.74 49.10
N GLN A 3 -36.18 18.70 49.61
CA GLN A 3 -34.93 19.18 49.01
C GLN A 3 -34.22 18.30 47.94
N VAL A 4 -33.37 19.03 47.20
CA VAL A 4 -32.31 18.67 46.26
C VAL A 4 -31.36 17.58 46.75
N LYS A 5 -30.99 16.64 45.86
CA LYS A 5 -29.65 16.04 45.83
C LYS A 5 -29.18 15.86 44.39
N SER A 6 -28.36 16.81 43.96
CA SER A 6 -27.49 16.70 42.78
C SER A 6 -26.36 15.74 43.10
N GLN A 7 -26.21 14.67 42.31
CA GLN A 7 -24.94 14.00 42.07
C GLN A 7 -24.92 13.47 40.64
N ASN A 8 -24.18 14.16 39.77
CA ASN A 8 -23.53 13.52 38.63
C ASN A 8 -22.53 12.50 39.16
N PRO A 9 -22.34 11.40 38.43
CA PRO A 9 -21.01 11.14 37.91
C PRO A 9 -21.04 11.24 36.39
N MET A 10 -20.26 12.18 35.83
CA MET A 10 -19.73 12.01 34.48
C MET A 10 -19.07 10.63 34.45
N GLU A 11 -19.66 9.69 33.73
CA GLU A 11 -18.92 8.52 33.27
C GLU A 11 -17.77 9.07 32.42
N SER A 12 -16.59 9.12 33.04
CA SER A 12 -15.34 9.20 32.32
C SER A 12 -15.32 8.01 31.37
N ARG A 13 -15.63 8.25 30.10
CA ARG A 13 -15.18 7.37 29.01
C ARG A 13 -13.67 7.30 29.14
N SER A 14 -13.19 6.31 29.86
CA SER A 14 -11.82 5.86 29.85
C SER A 14 -11.51 5.60 28.39
N LYS A 15 -10.83 6.55 27.74
CA LYS A 15 -10.17 6.33 26.47
C LYS A 15 -9.18 5.22 26.75
N SER A 16 -9.59 3.99 26.44
CA SER A 16 -8.68 2.87 26.34
C SER A 16 -7.73 3.23 25.21
N ALA A 17 -6.62 3.86 25.59
CA ALA A 17 -5.46 4.01 24.75
C ALA A 17 -4.86 2.62 24.58
N ALA A 18 -5.53 1.79 23.76
CA ALA A 18 -4.83 0.75 23.04
C ALA A 18 -3.92 1.51 22.06
N SER A 19 -2.79 1.97 22.58
CA SER A 19 -1.63 2.36 21.79
C SER A 19 -1.25 1.11 21.02
N THR A 20 -1.85 0.93 19.85
CA THR A 20 -1.47 -0.10 18.89
C THR A 20 0.00 0.16 18.65
N VAL A 21 0.87 -0.68 19.21
CA VAL A 21 2.30 -0.58 19.02
C VAL A 21 2.49 -0.82 17.53
N ILE A 22 2.60 0.26 16.75
CA ILE A 22 3.00 0.20 15.36
C ILE A 22 4.41 -0.40 15.41
N GLN A 23 4.50 -1.71 15.15
CA GLN A 23 5.78 -2.38 15.06
C GLN A 23 6.57 -1.67 13.97
N ARG A 24 7.67 -1.04 14.38
CA ARG A 24 8.59 -0.41 13.44
C ARG A 24 9.13 -1.51 12.52
N PRO A 25 9.25 -1.25 11.21
CA PRO A 25 9.85 -2.20 10.28
C PRO A 25 11.20 -2.68 10.81
N THR A 26 11.44 -3.98 10.80
CA THR A 26 12.74 -4.53 11.16
C THR A 26 13.73 -4.29 10.02
N LEU A 27 15.03 -4.33 10.32
CA LEU A 27 16.07 -4.31 9.29
C LEU A 27 15.93 -5.47 8.29
N SER A 28 15.34 -6.59 8.73
CA SER A 28 15.04 -7.73 7.86
C SER A 28 13.96 -7.38 6.84
N ASP A 29 12.88 -6.72 7.27
CA ASP A 29 11.78 -6.32 6.39
C ASP A 29 12.25 -5.31 5.34
N ALA A 30 13.10 -4.37 5.74
CA ALA A 30 13.68 -3.39 4.81
C ALA A 30 14.59 -4.07 3.77
N ARG A 31 15.39 -5.05 4.19
CA ARG A 31 16.27 -5.81 3.28
C ARG A 31 15.45 -6.62 2.28
N GLU A 32 14.44 -7.36 2.75
CA GLU A 32 13.56 -8.14 1.87
C GLU A 32 12.91 -7.25 0.80
N LEU A 33 12.42 -6.07 1.19
CA LEU A 33 11.82 -5.13 0.26
C LEU A 33 12.82 -4.62 -0.79
N ILE A 34 14.05 -4.30 -0.37
CA ILE A 34 15.12 -3.90 -1.29
C ILE A 34 15.46 -5.03 -2.27
N ASP A 35 15.62 -6.26 -1.77
CA ASP A 35 15.91 -7.42 -2.62
C ASP A 35 14.81 -7.61 -3.68
N LYS A 36 13.53 -7.45 -3.30
CA LYS A 36 12.39 -7.52 -4.23
C LYS A 36 12.35 -6.38 -5.25
N MET A 37 12.76 -5.17 -4.87
CA MET A 37 12.88 -4.06 -5.82
C MET A 37 13.95 -4.34 -6.86
N LEU A 38 15.10 -4.88 -6.43
CA LEU A 38 16.20 -5.23 -7.33
C LEU A 38 15.80 -6.37 -8.29
N ASP A 39 15.06 -7.37 -7.80
CA ASP A 39 14.50 -8.44 -8.64
C ASP A 39 13.58 -7.87 -9.74
N TYR A 40 12.70 -6.93 -9.37
CA TYR A 40 11.82 -6.25 -10.33
C TYR A 40 12.60 -5.47 -11.40
N GLU A 41 13.59 -4.67 -11.00
CA GLU A 41 14.41 -3.91 -11.94
C GLU A 41 15.23 -4.83 -12.86
N ALA A 42 15.78 -5.92 -12.33
CA ALA A 42 16.50 -6.91 -13.10
C ALA A 42 15.58 -7.63 -14.11
N ALA A 43 14.35 -7.97 -13.71
CA ALA A 43 13.35 -8.57 -14.59
C ALA A 43 12.96 -7.62 -15.74
N ALA A 44 12.72 -6.34 -15.43
CA ALA A 44 12.42 -5.31 -16.42
C ALA A 44 13.57 -5.16 -17.43
N LEU A 45 14.82 -5.07 -16.95
CA LEU A 45 16.01 -4.99 -17.81
C LEU A 45 16.13 -6.21 -18.72
N LYS A 46 15.91 -7.43 -18.20
CA LYS A 46 15.96 -8.66 -19.00
C LYS A 46 14.90 -8.69 -20.11
N LYS A 47 13.75 -8.03 -19.92
CA LYS A 47 12.70 -7.87 -20.93
C LYS A 47 12.89 -6.65 -21.82
N GLY A 48 14.02 -5.94 -21.70
CA GLY A 48 14.32 -4.76 -22.51
C GLY A 48 13.50 -3.52 -22.14
N VAL A 49 12.90 -3.51 -20.95
CA VAL A 49 12.14 -2.35 -20.45
C VAL A 49 13.12 -1.39 -19.76
N ASP A 50 13.26 -0.19 -20.32
CA ASP A 50 14.01 0.89 -19.68
C ASP A 50 13.10 1.70 -18.75
N LEU A 51 13.26 1.48 -17.45
CA LEU A 51 12.51 2.19 -16.40
C LEU A 51 12.93 3.67 -16.29
N SER A 52 14.15 4.04 -16.72
CA SER A 52 14.66 5.41 -16.63
C SER A 52 14.02 6.35 -17.66
N SER A 53 13.67 5.81 -18.85
CA SER A 53 12.97 6.52 -19.93
C SER A 53 11.52 6.03 -20.15
N SER A 54 10.90 5.57 -19.06
CA SER A 54 9.57 4.98 -19.05
C SER A 54 8.45 5.86 -19.61
N ARG A 55 7.29 5.25 -19.91
CA ARG A 55 6.07 6.00 -20.23
C ARG A 55 5.63 6.87 -19.06
N PHE A 56 5.83 6.36 -17.84
CA PHE A 56 5.56 7.11 -16.61
C PHE A 56 6.37 8.42 -16.51
N THR A 57 7.68 8.39 -16.76
CA THR A 57 8.53 9.60 -16.65
C THR A 57 8.23 10.64 -17.74
N ARG A 58 7.60 10.22 -18.84
CA ARG A 58 7.16 11.08 -19.96
C ARG A 58 5.79 11.74 -19.75
N LEU A 59 5.04 11.34 -18.72
CA LEU A 59 3.78 11.98 -18.38
C LEU A 59 4.00 13.43 -17.92
N THR A 60 2.99 14.28 -18.17
CA THR A 60 2.92 15.62 -17.57
C THR A 60 2.89 15.51 -16.04
N SER A 61 3.22 16.60 -15.34
CA SER A 61 3.15 16.60 -13.87
C SER A 61 1.74 16.30 -13.36
N ALA A 62 0.71 16.78 -14.05
CA ALA A 62 -0.69 16.57 -13.66
C ALA A 62 -1.10 15.10 -13.86
N ASP A 63 -0.82 14.52 -15.03
CA ASP A 63 -1.16 13.12 -15.33
C ASP A 63 -0.40 12.17 -14.40
N ARG A 64 0.84 12.50 -14.05
CA ARG A 64 1.64 11.70 -13.11
C ARG A 64 1.05 11.73 -11.70
N GLN A 65 0.56 12.88 -11.24
CA GLN A 65 -0.10 12.99 -9.94
C GLN A 65 -1.41 12.21 -9.93
N LEU A 66 -2.20 12.30 -11.01
CA LEU A 66 -3.43 11.52 -11.15
C LEU A 66 -3.13 10.02 -11.09
N LEU A 67 -2.16 9.56 -11.87
CA LEU A 67 -1.76 8.14 -11.88
C LEU A 67 -1.24 7.69 -10.51
N ARG A 68 -0.43 8.49 -9.82
CA ARG A 68 0.01 8.16 -8.43
C ARG A 68 -1.18 8.00 -7.49
N ALA A 69 -2.16 8.90 -7.56
CA ALA A 69 -3.37 8.79 -6.74
C ALA A 69 -4.16 7.50 -7.06
N GLU A 70 -4.28 7.15 -8.34
CA GLU A 70 -4.89 5.87 -8.76
C GLU A 70 -4.11 4.66 -8.22
N LEU A 71 -2.78 4.68 -8.32
CA LEU A 71 -1.93 3.60 -7.81
C LEU A 71 -2.10 3.40 -6.31
N VAL A 72 -2.17 4.50 -5.54
CA VAL A 72 -2.40 4.44 -4.09
C VAL A 72 -3.77 3.82 -3.79
N ALA A 73 -4.83 4.27 -4.48
CA ALA A 73 -6.16 3.75 -4.28
C ALA A 73 -6.28 2.26 -4.67
N ASP A 74 -5.68 1.87 -5.80
CA ASP A 74 -5.66 0.48 -6.26
C ASP A 74 -4.85 -0.41 -5.32
N TYR A 75 -3.73 0.09 -4.79
CA TYR A 75 -2.91 -0.62 -3.82
C TYR A 75 -3.65 -0.86 -2.50
N ILE A 76 -4.32 0.16 -1.94
CA ILE A 76 -5.15 -0.02 -0.74
C ILE A 76 -6.29 -1.02 -0.99
N ARG A 77 -6.93 -0.96 -2.17
CA ARG A 77 -7.97 -1.92 -2.55
C ARG A 77 -7.41 -3.34 -2.62
N LEU A 78 -6.24 -3.51 -3.23
CA LEU A 78 -5.54 -4.79 -3.31
C LEU A 78 -5.23 -5.34 -1.90
N SER A 79 -4.67 -4.51 -1.02
CA SER A 79 -4.37 -4.87 0.38
C SER A 79 -5.62 -5.23 1.19
N SER A 80 -6.74 -4.55 0.95
CA SER A 80 -8.02 -4.93 1.58
C SER A 80 -8.56 -6.26 1.06
N GLY A 81 -8.27 -6.59 -0.20
CA GLY A 81 -8.76 -7.78 -0.91
C GLY A 81 -7.96 -9.06 -0.68
N GLU A 82 -6.77 -9.01 -0.06
CA GLU A 82 -5.96 -10.20 0.27
C GLU A 82 -6.68 -11.20 1.20
N THR A 83 -7.82 -10.82 1.79
CA THR A 83 -8.71 -11.72 2.55
C THR A 83 -9.61 -12.60 1.66
N CYS A 84 -9.75 -12.30 0.36
CA CYS A 84 -10.66 -12.99 -0.57
C CYS A 84 -9.91 -13.56 -1.79
N GLY A 85 -9.57 -14.86 -1.73
CA GLY A 85 -8.53 -15.50 -2.57
C GLY A 85 -8.64 -15.39 -4.10
N ALA A 86 -9.84 -15.43 -4.70
CA ALA A 86 -9.97 -15.39 -6.18
C ALA A 86 -9.99 -13.96 -6.76
N SER A 87 -10.65 -13.02 -6.09
CA SER A 87 -10.67 -11.61 -6.48
C SER A 87 -9.30 -10.95 -6.31
N SER A 88 -8.52 -11.40 -5.31
CA SER A 88 -7.16 -10.91 -5.05
C SER A 88 -6.21 -11.17 -6.23
N ARG A 89 -6.26 -12.36 -6.86
CA ARG A 89 -5.36 -12.69 -7.99
C ARG A 89 -5.63 -11.82 -9.23
N SER A 90 -6.90 -11.62 -9.58
CA SER A 90 -7.26 -10.76 -10.71
C SER A 90 -6.90 -9.29 -10.44
N ALA A 91 -7.11 -8.80 -9.22
CA ALA A 91 -6.71 -7.46 -8.82
C ALA A 91 -5.18 -7.28 -8.87
N MET A 92 -4.42 -8.27 -8.38
CA MET A 92 -2.95 -8.29 -8.47
C MET A 92 -2.49 -8.23 -9.93
N GLN A 93 -3.07 -9.06 -10.80
CA GLN A 93 -2.72 -9.07 -12.23
C GLN A 93 -3.02 -7.73 -12.90
N ALA A 94 -4.18 -7.13 -12.65
CA ALA A 94 -4.55 -5.83 -13.20
C ALA A 94 -3.62 -4.71 -12.69
N PHE A 95 -3.26 -4.75 -11.41
CA PHE A 95 -2.29 -3.82 -10.83
C PHE A 95 -0.91 -3.97 -11.49
N CYS A 96 -0.39 -5.19 -11.58
CA CYS A 96 0.91 -5.48 -12.18
C CYS A 96 0.96 -5.13 -13.67
N SER A 97 -0.13 -5.38 -14.41
CA SER A 97 -0.26 -4.96 -15.81
C SER A 97 -0.17 -3.45 -15.94
N LYS A 98 -0.90 -2.67 -15.12
CA LYS A 98 -0.79 -1.20 -15.10
C LYS A 98 0.65 -0.74 -14.82
N ILE A 99 1.32 -1.36 -13.83
CA ILE A 99 2.72 -1.07 -13.49
C ILE A 99 3.65 -1.31 -14.69
N CYS A 100 3.54 -2.47 -15.33
CA CYS A 100 4.42 -2.87 -16.41
C CYS A 100 4.16 -2.08 -17.69
N ASP A 101 2.90 -1.84 -18.04
CA ASP A 101 2.48 -1.07 -19.21
C ASP A 101 2.99 0.38 -19.17
N MET A 102 3.00 0.98 -17.99
CA MET A 102 3.53 2.33 -17.76
C MET A 102 5.03 2.34 -17.48
N SER A 103 5.63 1.16 -17.32
CA SER A 103 7.04 0.94 -16.97
C SER A 103 7.41 1.73 -15.71
N ILE A 104 6.57 1.63 -14.68
CA ILE A 104 6.72 2.40 -13.44
C ILE A 104 7.97 1.93 -12.67
N PRO A 105 8.92 2.83 -12.36
CA PRO A 105 10.12 2.46 -11.60
C PRO A 105 9.83 1.91 -10.20
N SER A 106 10.72 1.06 -9.68
CA SER A 106 10.57 0.46 -8.33
C SER A 106 10.37 1.50 -7.23
N HIS A 107 11.08 2.64 -7.29
CA HIS A 107 10.97 3.71 -6.29
C HIS A 107 9.60 4.40 -6.29
N GLU A 108 8.88 4.44 -7.42
CA GLU A 108 7.51 4.93 -7.48
C GLU A 108 6.52 3.94 -6.87
N LEU A 109 6.81 2.63 -6.95
CA LEU A 109 6.05 1.59 -6.24
C LEU A 109 6.21 1.75 -4.72
N ILE A 110 7.44 1.99 -4.26
CA ILE A 110 7.69 2.30 -2.84
C ILE A 110 6.99 3.60 -2.43
N GLY A 111 7.04 4.65 -3.26
CA GLY A 111 6.29 5.88 -3.03
C GLY A 111 4.79 5.64 -2.90
N THR A 112 4.23 4.74 -3.72
CA THR A 112 2.82 4.30 -3.65
C THR A 112 2.52 3.62 -2.32
N TYR A 113 3.38 2.70 -1.87
CA TYR A 113 3.25 2.04 -0.57
C TYR A 113 3.28 3.03 0.60
N LEU A 114 4.24 3.94 0.61
CA LEU A 114 4.38 4.94 1.68
C LEU A 114 3.16 5.86 1.72
N ALA A 115 2.68 6.34 0.57
CA ALA A 115 1.46 7.15 0.50
C ALA A 115 0.21 6.36 0.94
N ALA A 116 0.13 5.06 0.63
CA ALA A 116 -0.95 4.22 1.11
C ALA A 116 -0.91 4.04 2.64
N MET A 117 0.27 3.86 3.21
CA MET A 117 0.48 3.83 4.67
C MET A 117 0.03 5.14 5.32
N ASP A 118 0.39 6.29 4.76
CA ASP A 118 -0.04 7.59 5.27
C ASP A 118 -1.57 7.71 5.29
N VAL A 119 -2.26 7.24 4.24
CA VAL A 119 -3.73 7.22 4.18
C VAL A 119 -4.33 6.35 5.29
N VAL A 120 -3.88 5.10 5.42
CA VAL A 120 -4.50 4.13 6.36
C VAL A 120 -4.10 4.35 7.82
N THR A 121 -3.07 5.16 8.07
CA THR A 121 -2.65 5.58 9.41
C THR A 121 -3.14 6.98 9.79
N SER A 122 -3.82 7.69 8.89
CA SER A 122 -4.38 9.00 9.19
C SER A 122 -5.44 8.92 10.28
N ASP A 123 -5.57 9.99 11.07
CA ASP A 123 -6.56 10.12 12.16
C ASP A 123 -8.00 9.83 11.70
N GLU A 124 -8.29 10.04 10.41
CA GLU A 124 -9.59 9.76 9.81
C GLU A 124 -9.88 8.25 9.72
N TYR A 125 -8.85 7.42 9.51
CA TYR A 125 -8.99 5.96 9.33
C TYR A 125 -8.60 5.15 10.57
N GLU A 126 -7.96 5.77 11.56
CA GLU A 126 -7.52 5.09 12.77
C GLU A 126 -8.69 4.43 13.51
N GLY A 127 -8.65 3.10 13.61
CA GLY A 127 -9.68 2.29 14.28
C GLY A 127 -10.89 1.91 13.42
N GLN A 128 -11.02 2.38 12.18
CA GLN A 128 -12.15 2.03 11.30
C GLN A 128 -12.02 0.65 10.64
N ALA A 129 -10.79 0.24 10.31
CA ALA A 129 -10.51 -1.04 9.65
C ALA A 129 -9.37 -1.78 10.37
N PRO A 130 -9.68 -2.52 11.46
CA PRO A 130 -8.69 -3.29 12.20
C PRO A 130 -7.98 -4.27 11.25
N GLY A 131 -6.65 -4.16 11.14
CA GLY A 131 -5.83 -5.03 10.29
C GLY A 131 -5.50 -4.48 8.91
N LEU A 132 -6.16 -3.41 8.42
CA LEU A 132 -5.83 -2.83 7.11
C LEU A 132 -4.38 -2.32 7.06
N ILE A 133 -3.90 -1.67 8.13
CA ILE A 133 -2.51 -1.20 8.25
C ILE A 133 -1.52 -2.36 8.06
N GLU A 134 -1.82 -3.51 8.66
CA GLU A 134 -0.96 -4.68 8.57
C GLU A 134 -1.03 -5.34 7.19
N SER A 135 -2.22 -5.36 6.57
CA SER A 135 -2.37 -5.80 5.18
C SER A 135 -1.56 -4.92 4.23
N VAL A 136 -1.73 -3.59 4.30
CA VAL A 136 -0.95 -2.63 3.49
C VAL A 136 0.54 -2.83 3.67
N ARG A 137 1.02 -3.10 4.89
CA ARG A 137 2.43 -3.42 5.15
C ARG A 137 2.90 -4.68 4.40
N LYS A 138 2.09 -5.74 4.39
CA LYS A 138 2.45 -7.06 3.85
C LYS A 138 2.27 -7.18 2.33
N THR A 139 1.48 -6.31 1.71
CA THR A 139 1.14 -6.45 0.29
C THR A 139 2.30 -6.08 -0.66
N MET A 140 3.23 -5.18 -0.29
CA MET A 140 4.25 -4.69 -1.24
C MET A 140 5.22 -5.79 -1.74
N PRO A 141 5.77 -6.67 -0.90
CA PRO A 141 6.57 -7.80 -1.38
C PRO A 141 5.81 -8.67 -2.40
N SER A 142 4.53 -8.94 -2.14
CA SER A 142 3.65 -9.68 -3.06
C SER A 142 3.43 -8.95 -4.38
N VAL A 143 3.29 -7.62 -4.35
CA VAL A 143 3.15 -6.78 -5.55
C VAL A 143 4.42 -6.80 -6.40
N LEU A 144 5.59 -6.63 -5.78
CA LEU A 144 6.86 -6.67 -6.50
C LEU A 144 7.09 -8.03 -7.14
N GLN A 145 6.81 -9.11 -6.41
CA GLN A 145 6.88 -10.46 -6.97
C GLN A 145 5.87 -10.67 -8.10
N GLY A 146 4.62 -10.23 -7.92
CA GLY A 146 3.59 -10.33 -8.96
C GLY A 146 3.96 -9.57 -10.24
N CYS A 147 4.64 -8.42 -10.11
CA CYS A 147 5.15 -7.66 -11.25
C CYS A 147 6.30 -8.40 -11.94
N VAL A 148 7.21 -9.04 -11.20
CA VAL A 148 8.26 -9.90 -11.76
C VAL A 148 7.65 -11.04 -12.56
N ASP A 149 6.68 -11.75 -11.99
CA ASP A 149 6.00 -12.87 -12.63
C ASP A 149 5.30 -12.40 -13.91
N HIS A 150 4.59 -11.26 -13.85
CA HIS A 150 3.92 -10.67 -15.01
C HIS A 150 4.87 -10.29 -16.15
N LEU A 151 6.04 -9.72 -15.82
CA LEU A 151 7.07 -9.43 -16.81
C LEU A 151 7.62 -10.70 -17.46
N GLN A 152 7.78 -11.78 -16.68
CA GLN A 152 8.28 -13.06 -17.17
C GLN A 152 7.28 -13.75 -18.10
N ASP A 153 5.99 -13.75 -17.75
CA ASP A 153 4.89 -14.40 -18.47
C ASP A 153 4.45 -13.67 -19.75
N SER A 154 4.84 -12.40 -19.90
CA SER A 154 4.61 -11.64 -21.14
C SER A 154 5.59 -12.12 -22.22
N GLU A 155 5.22 -13.18 -22.94
CA GLU A 155 5.85 -13.70 -24.17
C GLU A 155 4.99 -13.45 -25.40
#